data_AF-A0A538L7Y1-F1
#
_entry.id   AF-A0A538L7Y1-F1
#
_cell.length_a   1.000
_cell.length_b   1.000
_cell.length_c   1.000
_cell.angle_alpha   90.00
_cell.angle_beta   90.00
_cell.angle_gamma   90.00
#
_symmetry.space_group_name_H-M   'P 1'
#
loop_
_entity.id
_entity.type
_entity.pdbx_description
1 polymer ?
#
loop_
_entity_poly.entity_id
_entity_poly.type
_entity_poly.pdbx_seq_one_letter_code
_entity_poly.pdbx_strand_id
1 'polypeptide(L)'
;RDDDGLALSSRNAFLGPEERERALALSRALRAAHDEVAAGHRDAEAVLTAARQELAARGVEPEYLELRSPDDLAPVARVNGRALLAVAARVGRARLIDNTILGDEATRGDS
;
A
#
# COMPACT_ATOMS: atom_id res chain seq x y z
N ARG A 1 -1.02 14.27 -8.19
CA ARG A 1 0.02 13.76 -7.26
C ARG A 1 0.98 14.91 -7.07
N ASP A 2 1.27 15.34 -5.83
CA ASP A 2 2.43 16.20 -5.61
C ASP A 2 3.70 15.34 -5.79
N ASP A 3 4.84 16.01 -6.05
CA ASP A 3 6.15 15.40 -6.33
C ASP A 3 6.61 14.35 -5.30
N ASP A 4 6.04 14.36 -4.08
CA ASP A 4 6.37 13.41 -3.00
C ASP A 4 5.49 12.14 -2.97
N GLY A 5 4.52 11.99 -3.88
CA GLY A 5 3.70 10.78 -3.98
C GLY A 5 2.64 10.57 -2.88
N LEU A 6 2.54 11.46 -1.88
CA LEU A 6 1.39 11.46 -0.95
C LEU A 6 0.13 11.95 -1.69
N ALA A 7 -0.97 11.22 -1.55
CA ALA A 7 -2.28 11.75 -1.89
C ALA A 7 -2.56 12.99 -1.02
N LEU A 8 -2.90 14.13 -1.63
CA LEU A 8 -3.32 15.36 -0.95
C LEU A 8 -4.67 15.13 -0.24
N SER A 9 -4.66 14.42 0.88
CA SER A 9 -5.77 14.40 1.82
C SER A 9 -5.53 15.49 2.85
N SER A 10 -6.58 16.23 3.24
CA SER A 10 -6.57 17.17 4.37
C SER A 10 -6.02 16.54 5.67
N ARG A 11 -6.06 15.20 5.75
CA ARG A 11 -5.46 14.38 6.81
C ARG A 11 -3.93 14.48 6.91
N ASN A 12 -3.25 14.83 5.82
CA ASN A 12 -1.78 14.96 5.77
C ASN A 12 -1.28 16.37 6.12
N ALA A 13 -2.20 17.35 6.23
CA ALA A 13 -1.85 18.73 6.57
C ALA A 13 -1.26 18.86 7.98
N PHE A 14 -1.54 17.90 8.87
CA PHE A 14 -1.07 17.90 10.27
C PHE A 14 0.24 17.13 10.48
N LEU A 15 0.81 16.52 9.44
CA LEU A 15 2.03 15.73 9.55
C LEU A 15 3.26 16.63 9.53
N GLY A 16 4.06 16.56 10.58
CA GLY A 16 5.40 17.14 10.62
C GLY A 16 6.36 16.44 9.65
N PRO A 17 7.59 16.93 9.47
CA PRO A 17 8.56 16.38 8.52
C PRO A 17 8.86 14.89 8.75
N GLU A 18 9.12 14.50 10.00
CA GLU A 18 9.38 13.09 10.38
C GLU A 18 8.15 12.19 10.19
N GLU A 19 6.96 12.72 10.45
CA GLU A 19 5.71 12.00 10.27
C GLU A 19 5.39 11.83 8.77
N ARG A 20 5.76 12.79 7.93
CA ARG A 20 5.66 12.65 6.46
C ARG A 20 6.58 11.55 5.94
N GLU A 21 7.82 11.46 6.43
CA GLU A 21 8.72 10.37 6.05
C GLU A 21 8.17 9.00 6.44
N ARG A 22 7.54 8.89 7.62
CA ARG A 22 6.84 7.67 8.03
C ARG A 22 5.58 7.40 7.22
N ALA A 23 4.83 8.43 6.85
CA ALA A 23 3.64 8.29 6.00
C ALA A 23 3.99 7.74 4.60
N LEU A 24 5.17 8.07 4.07
CA LEU A 24 5.68 7.50 2.82
C LEU A 24 5.85 5.98 2.88
N ALA A 25 5.95 5.38 4.08
CA ALA A 25 6.04 3.93 4.23
C ALA A 25 4.81 3.20 3.67
N LEU A 26 3.60 3.81 3.75
CA LEU A 26 2.40 3.21 3.16
C LEU A 26 2.51 3.15 1.64
N SER A 27 2.91 4.25 1.01
CA SER A 27 3.10 4.29 -0.44
C SER A 27 4.17 3.30 -0.91
N ARG A 28 5.28 3.20 -0.16
CA ARG A 28 6.34 2.20 -0.43
C ARG A 28 5.84 0.78 -0.27
N ALA A 29 5.06 0.49 0.77
CA ALA A 29 4.47 -0.82 0.99
C ALA A 29 3.56 -1.25 -0.17
N LEU A 30 2.71 -0.33 -0.66
CA LEU A 30 1.85 -0.60 -1.82
C LEU A 30 2.68 -0.85 -3.09
N ARG A 31 3.78 -0.10 -3.28
CA ARG A 31 4.69 -0.29 -4.41
C ARG A 31 5.45 -1.62 -4.34
N ALA A 32 5.97 -1.98 -3.17
CA ALA A 32 6.65 -3.27 -2.98
C ALA A 32 5.71 -4.44 -3.29
N ALA A 33 4.45 -4.37 -2.85
CA ALA A 33 3.44 -5.36 -3.20
C ALA A 33 3.16 -5.44 -4.72
N HIS A 34 3.15 -4.29 -5.40
CA HIS A 34 3.04 -4.25 -6.86
C HIS A 34 4.24 -4.90 -7.54
N ASP A 35 5.44 -4.62 -7.06
CA ASP A 35 6.68 -5.16 -7.62
C ASP A 35 6.75 -6.69 -7.44
N GLU A 36 6.29 -7.23 -6.30
CA GLU A 36 6.15 -8.70 -6.09
C GLU A 36 5.21 -9.33 -7.13
N VAL A 37 4.03 -8.75 -7.33
CA VAL A 37 3.06 -9.26 -8.31
C VAL A 37 3.61 -9.16 -9.73
N ALA A 38 4.31 -8.07 -10.06
CA ALA A 38 4.96 -7.87 -11.35
C ALA A 38 6.13 -8.84 -11.59
N ALA A 39 6.85 -9.23 -10.55
CA ALA A 39 7.88 -10.28 -10.58
C ALA A 39 7.29 -11.70 -10.71
N GLY A 40 5.97 -11.85 -10.62
CA GLY A 40 5.27 -13.12 -10.72
C GLY A 40 4.98 -13.79 -9.37
N HIS A 41 5.41 -13.18 -8.26
CA HIS A 41 5.08 -13.64 -6.91
C HIS A 41 3.66 -13.21 -6.55
N ARG A 42 2.71 -14.11 -6.81
CA ARG A 42 1.27 -13.83 -6.69
C ARG A 42 0.65 -14.35 -5.41
N ASP A 43 1.39 -15.07 -4.57
CA ASP A 43 0.87 -15.55 -3.29
C ASP A 43 0.65 -14.39 -2.33
N ALA A 44 -0.52 -14.35 -1.70
CA ALA A 44 -0.90 -13.23 -0.85
C ALA A 44 0.05 -13.05 0.33
N GLU A 45 0.57 -14.14 0.89
CA GLU A 45 1.55 -14.08 1.98
C GLU A 45 2.84 -13.37 1.56
N ALA A 46 3.37 -13.67 0.36
CA ALA A 46 4.57 -13.03 -0.15
C ALA A 46 4.35 -11.53 -0.37
N VAL A 47 3.24 -11.18 -1.03
CA VAL A 47 2.87 -9.78 -1.30
C VAL A 47 2.66 -8.99 0.00
N LEU A 48 1.95 -9.56 0.97
CA LEU A 48 1.74 -8.93 2.28
C LEU A 48 3.05 -8.83 3.06
N THR A 49 3.94 -9.80 2.95
CA THR A 49 5.25 -9.79 3.62
C THR A 49 6.12 -8.64 3.11
N ALA A 50 6.23 -8.46 1.79
CA ALA A 50 6.97 -7.35 1.20
C ALA A 50 6.41 -5.99 1.65
N ALA A 51 5.08 -5.83 1.63
CA ALA A 51 4.43 -4.62 2.13
C ALA A 51 4.71 -4.38 3.63
N ARG A 52 4.66 -5.43 4.48
CA ARG A 52 4.97 -5.32 5.91
C ARG A 52 6.41 -4.89 6.17
N GLN A 53 7.36 -5.37 5.36
CA GLN A 53 8.78 -5.02 5.52
C GLN A 53 9.03 -3.53 5.30
N GLU A 54 8.41 -2.93 4.29
CA GLU A 54 8.50 -1.47 4.05
C GLU A 54 7.93 -0.64 5.19
N LEU A 55 6.80 -1.08 5.76
CA LEU A 55 6.20 -0.44 6.93
C LEU A 55 7.11 -0.55 8.17
N ALA A 56 7.60 -1.76 8.45
CA ALA A 56 8.46 -2.04 9.59
C ALA A 56 9.80 -1.28 9.52
N ALA A 57 10.38 -1.13 8.32
CA ALA A 57 11.62 -0.37 8.10
C ALA A 57 11.50 1.11 8.51
N ARG A 58 10.28 1.63 8.66
CA ARG A 58 10.00 3.00 9.11
C ARG A 58 9.27 3.04 10.46
N GLY A 59 9.23 1.92 11.19
CA GLY A 59 8.57 1.81 12.49
C GLY A 59 7.06 2.07 12.42
N VAL A 60 6.43 1.73 11.29
CA VAL A 60 4.98 1.83 11.10
C VAL A 60 4.38 0.43 11.26
N GLU A 61 3.53 0.27 12.27
CA GLU A 61 2.75 -0.96 12.45
C GLU A 61 1.36 -0.75 11.81
N PRO A 62 0.95 -1.60 10.84
CA PRO A 62 -0.38 -1.50 10.27
C PRO A 62 -1.45 -1.96 11.28
N GLU A 63 -2.52 -1.17 11.40
CA GLU A 63 -3.77 -1.65 12.02
C GLU A 63 -4.46 -2.69 11.14
N TYR A 64 -4.26 -2.57 9.82
CA TYR A 64 -4.82 -3.46 8.82
C TYR A 64 -3.91 -3.46 7.59
N LEU A 65 -3.62 -4.65 7.06
CA LEU A 65 -2.91 -4.83 5.80
C LEU A 65 -3.37 -6.16 5.21
N GLU A 66 -4.22 -6.09 4.20
CA GLU A 66 -4.86 -7.28 3.64
C GLU A 66 -5.10 -7.17 2.13
N LEU A 67 -5.18 -8.35 1.52
CA LEU A 67 -5.42 -8.56 0.10
C LEU A 67 -6.85 -9.08 -0.08
N ARG A 68 -7.67 -8.30 -0.79
CA ARG A 68 -9.10 -8.54 -0.98
C ARG A 68 -9.47 -8.53 -2.46
N SER A 69 -10.61 -9.11 -2.81
CA SER A 69 -11.19 -8.98 -4.14
C SER A 69 -11.79 -7.58 -4.29
N PRO A 70 -11.57 -6.88 -5.41
CA PRO A 70 -12.12 -5.54 -5.61
C PRO A 70 -13.64 -5.54 -5.82
N ASP A 71 -14.24 -6.68 -6.18
CA ASP A 71 -15.64 -6.78 -6.54
C ASP A 71 -16.54 -7.02 -5.31
N ASP A 72 -16.08 -7.81 -4.33
CA ASP A 72 -16.86 -8.26 -3.18
C ASP A 72 -16.12 -8.18 -1.83
N LEU A 73 -14.88 -7.70 -1.82
CA LEU A 73 -14.01 -7.61 -0.63
C LEU A 73 -13.72 -8.95 0.05
N ALA A 74 -13.94 -10.08 -0.65
CA ALA A 74 -13.59 -11.40 -0.16
C ALA A 74 -12.06 -11.53 0.00
N PRO A 75 -11.56 -12.30 0.99
CA PRO A 75 -10.13 -12.52 1.13
C PRO A 75 -9.54 -13.21 -0.10
N VAL A 76 -8.38 -12.75 -0.55
CA VAL A 76 -7.67 -13.32 -1.71
C VAL A 76 -6.40 -14.00 -1.23
N ALA A 77 -6.29 -15.31 -1.47
CA ALA A 77 -5.08 -16.08 -1.16
C ALA A 77 -3.98 -15.95 -2.23
N ARG A 78 -4.36 -15.60 -3.47
CA ARG A 78 -3.45 -15.44 -4.59
C ARG A 78 -4.00 -14.44 -5.60
N VAL A 79 -3.14 -13.56 -6.09
CA VAL A 79 -3.46 -12.54 -7.10
C VAL A 79 -3.58 -13.20 -8.49
N ASN A 80 -4.80 -13.61 -8.85
CA ASN A 80 -5.13 -14.23 -10.14
C ASN A 80 -5.98 -13.27 -11.00
N GLY A 81 -5.40 -12.13 -11.37
CA GLY A 81 -6.11 -11.01 -11.98
C GLY A 81 -6.03 -9.80 -11.05
N ARG A 82 -7.15 -9.09 -10.87
CA ARG A 82 -7.18 -7.90 -10.01
C ARG A 82 -7.36 -8.27 -8.54
N ALA A 83 -6.57 -7.66 -7.68
CA ALA A 83 -6.74 -7.74 -6.22
C ALA A 83 -6.56 -6.37 -5.58
N LEU A 84 -7.38 -6.03 -4.59
CA LEU A 84 -7.28 -4.82 -3.79
C LEU A 84 -6.36 -5.07 -2.60
N LEU A 85 -5.20 -4.42 -2.58
CA LEU A 85 -4.40 -4.30 -1.37
C LEU A 85 -4.83 -3.07 -0.60
N ALA A 86 -5.23 -3.24 0.65
CA ALA A 86 -5.63 -2.14 1.52
C ALA A 86 -4.77 -2.13 2.79
N VAL A 87 -4.33 -0.93 3.17
CA VAL A 87 -3.51 -0.68 4.36
C VAL A 87 -4.10 0.46 5.20
N ALA A 88 -4.05 0.31 6.52
CA ALA A 88 -4.31 1.38 7.47
C ALA A 88 -3.26 1.35 8.58
N ALA A 89 -2.72 2.51 8.93
CA ALA A 89 -1.74 2.62 10.01
C ALA A 89 -1.84 3.99 10.71
N ARG A 90 -1.37 4.06 11.96
CA ARG A 90 -1.26 5.33 12.68
C ARG A 90 0.15 5.89 12.56
N VAL A 91 0.24 7.15 12.14
CA VAL A 91 1.48 7.93 12.13
C VAL A 91 1.25 9.19 12.95
N GLY A 92 1.92 9.25 14.10
CA GLY A 92 1.63 10.28 15.11
C GLY A 92 0.18 10.23 15.56
N ARG A 93 -0.56 11.33 15.35
CA ARG A 93 -2.00 11.43 15.66
C ARG A 93 -2.90 11.12 14.46
N ALA A 94 -2.34 11.04 13.26
CA ALA A 94 -3.10 10.79 12.05
C ALA A 94 -3.29 9.29 11.83
N ARG A 95 -4.51 8.90 11.46
CA ARG A 95 -4.80 7.56 10.92
C ARG A 95 -4.77 7.65 9.40
N LEU A 96 -3.78 7.02 8.81
CA LEU A 96 -3.58 6.98 7.36
C LEU A 96 -4.18 5.69 6.82
N ILE A 97 -4.83 5.80 5.67
CA ILE A 97 -5.43 4.67 4.96
C ILE A 97 -5.05 4.86 3.49
N ASP A 98 -4.60 3.78 2.88
CA ASP A 98 -4.29 3.76 1.46
C ASP A 98 -4.66 2.40 0.87
N ASN A 99 -4.88 2.35 -0.44
CA ASN A 99 -5.16 1.11 -1.14
C ASN A 99 -4.72 1.19 -2.61
N THR A 100 -4.48 0.03 -3.21
CA THR A 100 -4.17 -0.06 -4.64
C THR A 100 -4.72 -1.35 -5.24
N ILE A 101 -4.94 -1.33 -6.55
CA ILE A 101 -5.27 -2.53 -7.32
C ILE A 101 -3.98 -3.15 -7.84
N LEU A 102 -3.77 -4.42 -7.53
CA LEU A 102 -2.67 -5.25 -7.98
C LEU A 102 -3.14 -6.16 -9.11
N GLY A 103 -2.23 -6.49 -10.03
CA GLY A 103 -2.50 -7.44 -11.12
C GLY A 103 -3.44 -6.92 -12.20
N ASP A 104 -3.65 -5.60 -12.27
CA ASP A 104 -4.24 -4.98 -13.44
C ASP A 104 -3.18 -4.86 -14.54
N GLU A 105 -3.41 -5.48 -15.70
CA GLU A 105 -2.56 -5.26 -16.88
C GLU A 105 -2.76 -3.84 -17.47
N ALA A 106 -3.74 -3.08 -16.98
CA ALA A 106 -3.99 -1.71 -17.38
C ALA A 106 -3.27 -0.71 -16.43
N THR A 107 -2.00 -0.42 -16.72
CA THR A 107 -1.45 0.92 -17.00
C THR A 107 0.08 0.84 -17.01
N ARG A 108 0.65 0.28 -18.09
CA ARG A 108 1.85 0.88 -18.66
C ARG A 108 1.38 2.16 -19.35
N GLY A 109 1.57 3.28 -18.69
CA GLY A 109 1.10 4.56 -19.19
C GLY A 109 1.42 5.68 -18.24
N ASP A 110 2.69 5.92 -17.99
CA ASP A 110 3.15 7.30 -17.96
C ASP A 110 4.49 7.36 -18.70
N SER A 111 4.47 8.15 -19.77
CA SER A 111 5.62 8.51 -20.60
C SER A 111 6.41 9.64 -19.94
#